data_AF-A0A419FM38-F1
#
_entry.id   AF-A0A419FM38-F1
#
_cell.length_a   1.000
_cell.length_b   1.000
_cell.length_c   1.000
_cell.angle_alpha   90.00
_cell.angle_beta   90.00
_cell.angle_gamma   90.00
#
_symmetry.space_group_name_H-M   'P 1'
#
loop_
_entity.id
_entity.type
_entity.pdbx_description
1 polymer ?
#
loop_
_entity_poly.entity_id
_entity_poly.type
_entity_poly.pdbx_seq_one_letter_code
_entity_poly.pdbx_strand_id
1 'polypeptide(L)'
;MLLRVAWAPCMLLLALALGCAADGTREAVTPSPHPPTASPATATPTTTASPAPQAVDIRASRLAIPSLRIDAEVQPSLVVPDTSLPTPGCPTPPSGSTTFTVPAQGIATPVEKIDGLENKAWIFGHSRWQGEPGVFFRLQDVNMGDEIFVDGVDRRTGERITGRRFVVSGLYLTDIEAGGRLVTAANPAEVPAKPVVILQTSVREDGANKQWILDQQKVMAKSRNMIEGDINDPCKYLLLFVFAQAS
;
A
#
# COMPACT_ATOMS: atom_id res chain seq x y z
N MET A 1 14.64 18.94 51.35
CA MET A 1 13.27 18.55 51.73
C MET A 1 12.99 17.19 51.13
N LEU A 2 12.93 16.17 52.00
CA LEU A 2 12.50 14.81 51.69
C LEU A 2 10.98 14.75 51.64
N LEU A 3 10.40 13.90 50.79
CA LEU A 3 9.16 13.10 50.94
C LEU A 3 8.77 12.59 49.54
N ARG A 4 8.25 11.39 49.26
CA ARG A 4 8.14 10.06 49.90
C ARG A 4 7.56 9.14 48.79
N VAL A 5 7.86 7.85 48.92
CA VAL A 5 7.51 6.70 48.05
C VAL A 5 6.07 6.19 48.29
N ALA A 6 5.41 5.65 47.25
CA ALA A 6 4.42 4.53 47.28
C ALA A 6 4.16 4.03 45.84
N TRP A 7 4.64 2.87 45.34
CA TRP A 7 4.26 1.45 45.56
C TRP A 7 2.77 1.09 45.28
N ALA A 8 2.50 0.69 44.03
CA ALA A 8 1.86 -0.54 43.49
C ALA A 8 0.53 -1.09 44.10
N PRO A 9 -0.02 -2.21 43.58
CA PRO A 9 -0.85 -2.42 42.38
C PRO A 9 -2.29 -2.90 42.74
N CYS A 10 -3.26 -2.92 41.81
CA CYS A 10 -4.58 -3.50 42.10
C CYS A 10 -5.22 -4.26 40.92
N MET A 11 -5.35 -5.57 41.15
CA MET A 11 -6.39 -6.53 40.73
C MET A 11 -6.71 -6.79 39.25
N LEU A 12 -6.17 -7.93 38.79
CA LEU A 12 -6.86 -9.13 38.28
C LEU A 12 -8.42 -9.09 38.23
N LEU A 13 -9.01 -9.37 37.06
CA LEU A 13 -10.28 -10.10 36.98
C LEU A 13 -10.38 -10.93 35.68
N LEU A 14 -10.44 -12.23 35.92
CA LEU A 14 -10.56 -13.35 35.00
C LEU A 14 -12.05 -13.57 34.70
N ALA A 15 -12.44 -13.68 33.43
CA ALA A 15 -13.74 -14.24 33.05
C ALA A 15 -13.58 -15.15 31.83
N LEU A 16 -13.48 -16.46 32.11
CA LEU A 16 -13.70 -17.52 31.14
C LEU A 16 -15.20 -17.55 30.77
N ALA A 17 -15.52 -17.47 29.49
CA ALA A 17 -16.79 -17.93 28.95
C ALA A 17 -16.53 -19.09 27.98
N LEU A 18 -16.72 -20.31 28.50
CA LEU A 18 -16.89 -21.53 27.71
C LEU A 18 -18.28 -21.47 27.05
N GLY A 19 -18.29 -21.43 25.71
CA GLY A 19 -19.50 -21.59 24.90
C GLY A 19 -19.42 -22.87 24.07
N CYS A 20 -20.06 -23.93 24.58
CA CYS A 20 -20.28 -25.20 23.90
C CYS A 20 -21.46 -25.14 22.91
N ALA A 21 -21.43 -26.10 21.97
CA ALA A 21 -22.55 -26.69 21.22
C ALA A 21 -23.01 -25.89 19.98
N ALA A 22 -23.42 -26.52 18.87
CA ALA A 22 -23.84 -27.90 18.66
C ALA A 22 -23.57 -28.34 17.20
N ASP A 23 -23.12 -29.57 17.04
CA ASP A 23 -23.13 -30.30 15.77
C ASP A 23 -24.57 -30.62 15.36
N GLY A 24 -24.95 -30.18 14.16
CA GLY A 24 -26.22 -30.50 13.52
C GLY A 24 -25.98 -31.27 12.23
N THR A 25 -25.76 -32.58 12.35
CA THR A 25 -25.75 -33.50 11.21
C THR A 25 -27.17 -33.62 10.66
N ARG A 26 -27.44 -33.04 9.49
CA ARG A 26 -28.67 -33.27 8.75
C ARG A 26 -28.45 -34.38 7.73
N GLU A 27 -29.20 -35.46 7.90
CA GLU A 27 -29.32 -36.57 6.95
C GLU A 27 -29.72 -36.08 5.56
N ALA A 28 -29.00 -36.57 4.57
CA ALA A 28 -29.29 -36.41 3.17
C ALA A 28 -30.50 -37.30 2.80
N VAL A 29 -31.61 -36.67 2.42
CA VAL A 29 -32.71 -37.35 1.74
C VAL A 29 -32.35 -37.46 0.26
N THR A 30 -32.10 -38.68 -0.21
CA THR A 30 -31.88 -39.01 -1.62
C THR A 30 -33.21 -39.05 -2.37
N PRO A 31 -33.46 -38.19 -3.38
CA PRO A 31 -34.64 -38.30 -4.23
C PRO A 31 -34.45 -39.36 -5.32
N SER A 32 -35.52 -40.10 -5.60
CA SER A 32 -35.63 -41.08 -6.69
C SER A 32 -35.32 -40.49 -8.07
N PRO A 33 -34.72 -41.28 -8.98
CA PRO A 33 -34.44 -40.85 -10.34
C PRO A 33 -35.73 -40.73 -11.16
N HIS A 34 -35.99 -39.55 -11.72
CA HIS A 34 -36.98 -39.33 -12.77
C HIS A 34 -36.35 -39.58 -14.16
N PRO A 35 -37.11 -40.08 -15.14
CA PRO A 35 -36.63 -40.30 -16.49
C PRO A 35 -36.24 -38.97 -17.16
N PRO A 36 -35.16 -38.94 -17.97
CA PRO A 36 -34.67 -37.72 -18.58
C PRO A 36 -35.59 -37.26 -19.70
N THR A 37 -36.29 -36.15 -19.48
CA THR A 37 -36.92 -35.36 -20.54
C THR A 37 -35.83 -34.68 -21.35
N ALA A 38 -35.79 -34.92 -22.66
CA ALA A 38 -34.84 -34.30 -23.58
C ALA A 38 -35.00 -32.77 -23.55
N SER A 39 -34.01 -32.09 -22.98
CA SER A 39 -33.98 -30.64 -22.84
C SER A 39 -33.62 -30.00 -24.19
N PRO A 40 -34.32 -28.93 -24.61
CA PRO A 40 -34.03 -28.24 -25.87
C PRO A 40 -32.59 -27.69 -25.86
N ALA A 41 -31.93 -27.77 -27.02
CA ALA A 41 -30.57 -27.27 -27.22
C ALA A 41 -30.45 -25.82 -26.72
N THR A 42 -29.73 -25.66 -25.62
CA THR A 42 -29.42 -24.35 -25.05
C THR A 42 -28.46 -23.65 -26.00
N ALA A 43 -28.91 -22.56 -26.62
CA ALA A 43 -28.04 -21.72 -27.42
C ALA A 43 -26.89 -21.24 -26.54
N THR A 44 -25.66 -21.62 -26.90
CA THR A 44 -24.45 -21.15 -26.23
C THR A 44 -24.42 -19.63 -26.32
N PRO A 45 -24.45 -18.89 -25.20
CA PRO A 45 -24.38 -17.43 -25.26
C PRO A 45 -23.05 -17.05 -25.89
N THR A 46 -23.11 -16.36 -27.02
CA THR A 46 -21.95 -15.74 -27.63
C THR A 46 -21.40 -14.73 -26.62
N THR A 47 -20.28 -15.05 -25.98
CA THR A 47 -19.58 -14.14 -25.06
C THR A 47 -19.22 -12.87 -25.82
N THR A 48 -19.97 -11.81 -25.57
CA THR A 48 -19.62 -10.45 -26.01
C THR A 48 -18.23 -10.13 -25.50
N ALA A 49 -17.30 -9.82 -26.41
CA ALA A 49 -15.94 -9.44 -26.05
C ALA A 49 -15.99 -8.25 -25.08
N SER A 50 -15.50 -8.46 -23.86
CA SER A 50 -15.36 -7.38 -22.89
C SER A 50 -14.35 -6.36 -23.47
N PRO A 51 -14.65 -5.05 -23.44
CA PRO A 51 -13.74 -4.04 -23.97
C PRO A 51 -12.36 -4.20 -23.31
N ALA A 52 -11.31 -4.18 -24.14
CA ALA A 52 -9.96 -4.31 -23.64
C ALA A 52 -9.67 -3.21 -22.59
N PRO A 53 -9.03 -3.55 -21.46
CA PRO A 53 -8.63 -2.55 -20.48
C PRO A 53 -7.78 -1.49 -21.17
N GLN A 54 -8.21 -0.23 -21.12
CA GLN A 54 -7.40 0.87 -21.62
C GLN A 54 -6.26 1.09 -20.64
N ALA A 55 -5.03 0.90 -21.12
CA ALA A 55 -3.83 1.33 -20.41
C ALA A 55 -3.84 2.85 -20.28
N VAL A 56 -3.63 3.34 -19.06
CA VAL A 56 -3.60 4.77 -18.74
C VAL A 56 -2.37 5.05 -17.90
N ASP A 57 -1.49 5.93 -18.41
CA ASP A 57 -0.28 6.33 -17.71
C ASP A 57 -0.58 7.57 -16.86
N ILE A 58 -0.76 7.40 -15.55
CA ILE A 58 -1.40 8.42 -14.71
C ILE A 58 -0.36 9.33 -14.06
N ARG A 59 -0.42 10.64 -14.34
CA ARG A 59 0.16 11.67 -13.47
C ARG A 59 -0.94 12.20 -12.54
N ALA A 60 -0.92 11.77 -11.29
CA ALA A 60 -1.90 12.17 -10.29
C ALA A 60 -1.75 13.66 -9.92
N SER A 61 -2.87 14.34 -9.74
CA SER A 61 -2.96 15.72 -9.25
C SER A 61 -3.75 15.84 -7.94
N ARG A 62 -4.54 14.82 -7.59
CA ARG A 62 -5.26 14.74 -6.31
C ARG A 62 -5.42 13.28 -5.90
N LEU A 63 -5.37 13.02 -4.60
CA LEU A 63 -5.59 11.74 -3.99
C LEU A 63 -6.64 11.86 -2.90
N ALA A 64 -7.67 11.00 -2.92
CA ALA A 64 -8.62 10.88 -1.84
C ALA A 64 -8.75 9.42 -1.38
N ILE A 65 -8.73 9.21 -0.06
CA ILE A 65 -8.92 7.92 0.62
C ILE A 65 -9.94 8.15 1.75
N PRO A 66 -11.25 7.98 1.47
CA PRO A 66 -12.30 8.35 2.42
C PRO A 66 -12.21 7.63 3.77
N SER A 67 -11.87 6.34 3.79
CA SER A 67 -11.71 5.56 5.03
C SER A 67 -10.68 6.16 5.98
N LEU A 68 -9.68 6.86 5.43
CA LEU A 68 -8.61 7.52 6.17
C LEU A 68 -8.80 9.03 6.31
N ARG A 69 -9.88 9.60 5.76
CA ARG A 69 -10.10 11.06 5.67
C ARG A 69 -8.91 11.79 5.03
N ILE A 70 -8.27 11.17 4.05
CA ILE A 70 -7.23 11.80 3.25
C ILE A 70 -7.90 12.39 2.02
N ASP A 71 -7.66 13.66 1.78
CA ASP A 71 -8.02 14.38 0.57
C ASP A 71 -6.96 15.46 0.35
N ALA A 72 -6.04 15.22 -0.57
CA ALA A 72 -4.83 16.02 -0.72
C ALA A 72 -4.48 16.24 -2.20
N GLU A 73 -3.94 17.42 -2.48
CA GLU A 73 -3.29 17.72 -3.75
C GLU A 73 -2.01 16.88 -3.88
N VAL A 74 -1.80 16.31 -5.07
CA VAL A 74 -0.58 15.60 -5.42
C VAL A 74 0.30 16.54 -6.23
N GLN A 75 1.44 16.90 -5.66
CA GLN A 75 2.37 17.83 -6.28
C GLN A 75 3.41 17.08 -7.13
N PRO A 76 4.04 17.74 -8.12
CA PRO A 76 5.24 17.20 -8.72
C PRO A 76 6.36 17.12 -7.66
N SER A 77 7.08 16.00 -7.62
CA SER A 77 8.27 15.87 -6.79
C SER A 77 9.40 16.80 -7.24
N LEU A 78 10.37 17.07 -6.37
CA LEU A 78 11.64 17.68 -6.79
C LEU A 78 12.70 16.61 -6.94
N VAL A 79 13.55 16.74 -7.95
CA VAL A 79 14.77 15.93 -8.10
C VAL A 79 15.91 16.72 -7.48
N VAL A 80 16.52 16.16 -6.43
CA VAL A 80 17.61 16.82 -5.70
C VAL A 80 18.81 15.87 -5.58
N PRO A 81 20.04 16.38 -5.48
CA PRO A 81 21.18 15.55 -5.09
C PRO A 81 20.89 14.87 -3.75
N ASP A 82 21.21 13.59 -3.66
CA ASP A 82 21.12 12.87 -2.40
C ASP A 82 22.22 13.38 -1.46
N THR A 83 21.80 14.05 -0.40
CA THR A 83 22.69 14.60 0.64
C THR A 83 22.61 13.81 1.95
N SER A 84 22.01 12.61 1.90
CA SER A 84 21.88 11.73 3.06
C SER A 84 23.26 11.35 3.60
N LEU A 85 23.47 11.58 4.89
CA LEU A 85 24.69 11.14 5.56
C LEU A 85 24.62 9.62 5.76
N PRO A 86 25.72 8.88 5.52
CA PRO A 86 25.74 7.45 5.76
C PRO A 86 25.48 7.16 7.23
N THR A 87 24.58 6.22 7.50
CA THR A 87 24.34 5.74 8.86
C THR A 87 25.61 5.07 9.41
N PRO A 88 26.08 5.45 10.62
CA PRO A 88 27.29 4.87 11.19
C PRO A 88 27.23 3.34 11.27
N GLY A 89 28.24 2.67 10.71
CA GLY A 89 28.31 1.20 10.67
C GLY A 89 27.62 0.55 9.47
N CYS A 90 26.98 1.34 8.61
CA CYS A 90 26.30 0.86 7.40
C CYS A 90 27.13 1.12 6.14
N PRO A 91 26.89 0.37 5.05
CA PRO A 91 27.51 0.65 3.75
C PRO A 91 27.23 2.08 3.30
N THR A 92 28.25 2.77 2.79
CA THR A 92 28.08 4.12 2.24
C THR A 92 27.27 4.06 0.96
N PRO A 93 26.20 4.85 0.81
CA PRO A 93 25.47 4.97 -0.45
C PRO A 93 26.40 5.44 -1.59
N PRO A 94 26.13 5.08 -2.85
CA PRO A 94 26.89 5.58 -3.99
C PRO A 94 26.90 7.11 -4.03
N SER A 95 28.05 7.73 -4.22
CA SER A 95 28.15 9.19 -4.34
C SER A 95 27.54 9.68 -5.65
N GLY A 96 26.86 10.82 -5.63
CA GLY A 96 26.35 11.48 -6.83
C GLY A 96 25.00 10.97 -7.32
N SER A 97 24.27 10.21 -6.49
CA SER A 97 22.86 9.89 -6.76
C SER A 97 21.97 11.12 -6.62
N THR A 98 20.84 11.09 -7.32
CA THR A 98 19.71 11.97 -7.08
C THR A 98 18.61 11.21 -6.35
N THR A 99 17.75 11.95 -5.65
CA THR A 99 16.56 11.41 -5.01
C THR A 99 15.35 12.28 -5.32
N PHE A 100 14.16 11.68 -5.20
CA PHE A 100 12.92 12.42 -5.26
C PHE A 100 12.54 12.90 -3.87
N THR A 101 12.26 14.19 -3.73
CA THR A 101 11.76 14.76 -2.48
C THR A 101 10.34 15.28 -2.63
N VAL A 102 9.59 15.19 -1.53
CA VAL A 102 8.22 15.66 -1.41
C VAL A 102 8.27 17.10 -0.90
N PRO A 103 7.55 18.05 -1.53
CA PRO A 103 7.47 19.40 -1.00
C PRO A 103 6.70 19.44 0.33
N ALA A 104 7.38 19.87 1.41
CA ALA A 104 6.80 20.07 2.74
C ALA A 104 6.07 18.82 3.31
N GLN A 105 4.94 19.00 4.00
CA GLN A 105 4.14 17.91 4.60
C GLN A 105 3.25 17.16 3.59
N GLY A 106 3.37 17.45 2.29
CA GLY A 106 2.44 17.01 1.25
C GLY A 106 2.66 15.56 0.77
N ILE A 107 2.15 15.31 -0.43
CA ILE A 107 2.35 14.09 -1.20
C ILE A 107 2.73 14.48 -2.62
N ALA A 108 3.54 13.65 -3.26
CA ALA A 108 4.07 13.93 -4.57
C ALA A 108 3.98 12.75 -5.52
N THR A 109 4.03 13.05 -6.81
CA THR A 109 4.24 12.09 -7.90
C THR A 109 5.53 12.45 -8.63
N PRO A 110 6.26 11.47 -9.21
CA PRO A 110 7.49 11.79 -9.94
C PRO A 110 7.25 12.83 -11.02
N VAL A 111 8.04 13.92 -11.00
CA VAL A 111 8.01 14.97 -12.03
C VAL A 111 8.51 14.45 -13.37
N GLU A 112 9.47 13.54 -13.35
CA GLU A 112 10.03 12.89 -14.53
C GLU A 112 9.24 11.64 -14.92
N LYS A 113 9.34 11.28 -16.20
CA LYS A 113 8.89 9.95 -16.65
C LYS A 113 9.94 8.94 -16.20
N ILE A 114 9.48 7.93 -15.47
CA ILE A 114 10.31 6.81 -15.02
C ILE A 114 9.92 5.60 -15.86
N ASP A 115 10.90 4.97 -16.50
CA ASP A 115 10.68 3.74 -17.25
C ASP A 115 10.19 2.63 -16.30
N GLY A 116 9.19 1.85 -16.75
CA GLY A 116 8.58 0.82 -15.92
C GLY A 116 7.41 1.30 -15.06
N LEU A 117 7.06 2.59 -15.08
CA LEU A 117 5.83 3.13 -14.47
C LEU A 117 4.60 3.06 -15.38
N GLU A 118 4.69 2.42 -16.55
CA GLU A 118 3.56 2.31 -17.47
C GLU A 118 2.35 1.70 -16.75
N ASN A 119 1.18 2.30 -16.98
CA ASN A 119 -0.07 1.90 -16.35
C ASN A 119 -0.07 1.96 -14.80
N LYS A 120 0.85 2.71 -14.19
CA LYS A 120 0.96 2.91 -12.74
C LYS A 120 0.94 4.41 -12.40
N ALA A 121 0.27 4.77 -11.32
CA ALA A 121 0.42 6.05 -10.64
C ALA A 121 1.21 5.82 -9.35
N TRP A 122 2.46 6.28 -9.31
CA TRP A 122 3.25 6.30 -8.08
C TRP A 122 3.06 7.64 -7.36
N ILE A 123 2.58 7.57 -6.12
CA ILE A 123 2.38 8.71 -5.23
C ILE A 123 3.11 8.39 -3.92
N PHE A 124 3.99 9.27 -3.48
CA PHE A 124 4.78 9.08 -2.27
C PHE A 124 4.70 10.31 -1.37
N GLY A 125 4.85 10.09 -0.07
CA GLY A 125 4.60 11.11 0.93
C GLY A 125 5.19 10.75 2.28
N HIS A 126 5.38 11.78 3.10
CA HIS A 126 5.89 11.59 4.45
C HIS A 126 4.83 10.97 5.37
N SER A 127 5.23 9.93 6.11
CA SER A 127 4.48 9.46 7.28
C SER A 127 4.71 10.39 8.47
N ARG A 128 5.91 10.98 8.55
CA ARG A 128 6.28 12.01 9.53
C ARG A 128 7.17 13.05 8.87
N TRP A 129 6.95 14.32 9.18
CA TRP A 129 7.76 15.45 8.74
C TRP A 129 8.08 16.37 9.91
N GLN A 130 9.36 16.59 10.18
CA GLN A 130 9.83 17.44 11.29
C GLN A 130 9.22 17.07 12.67
N GLY A 131 9.00 15.77 12.90
CA GLY A 131 8.43 15.26 14.14
C GLY A 131 6.90 15.13 14.13
N GLU A 132 6.21 15.81 13.21
CA GLU A 132 4.76 15.80 13.12
C GLU A 132 4.23 14.74 12.15
N PRO A 133 3.05 14.16 12.40
CA PRO A 133 2.37 13.28 11.43
C PRO A 133 2.21 13.94 10.06
N GLY A 134 2.66 13.27 8.99
CA GLY A 134 2.43 13.70 7.61
C GLY A 134 1.12 13.17 7.03
N VAL A 135 0.77 13.53 5.79
CA VAL A 135 -0.47 13.07 5.13
C VAL A 135 -0.58 11.53 5.12
N PHE A 136 0.55 10.83 4.96
CA PHE A 136 0.58 9.36 4.89
C PHE A 136 0.77 8.67 6.24
N PHE A 137 0.76 9.39 7.36
CA PHE A 137 0.81 8.78 8.70
C PHE A 137 -0.29 7.73 8.91
N ARG A 138 -1.48 7.98 8.34
CA ARG A 138 -2.64 7.09 8.49
C ARG A 138 -2.67 5.91 7.51
N LEU A 139 -1.71 5.78 6.59
CA LEU A 139 -1.69 4.64 5.66
C LEU A 139 -1.57 3.29 6.38
N GLN A 140 -1.00 3.23 7.58
CA GLN A 140 -1.02 2.03 8.43
C GLN A 140 -2.43 1.51 8.77
N ASP A 141 -3.45 2.36 8.69
CA ASP A 141 -4.83 2.02 9.00
C ASP A 141 -5.62 1.55 7.75
N VAL A 142 -5.05 1.63 6.54
CA VAL A 142 -5.73 1.24 5.28
C VAL A 142 -5.97 -0.25 5.18
N ASN A 143 -7.16 -0.69 4.77
CA ASN A 143 -7.47 -2.11 4.62
C ASN A 143 -7.56 -2.54 3.16
N MET A 144 -7.35 -3.83 2.88
CA MET A 144 -7.73 -4.39 1.58
C MET A 144 -9.24 -4.16 1.35
N GLY A 145 -9.61 -3.75 0.15
CA GLY A 145 -10.96 -3.37 -0.19
C GLY A 145 -11.28 -1.88 0.00
N ASP A 146 -10.44 -1.11 0.71
CA ASP A 146 -10.62 0.34 0.82
C ASP A 146 -10.51 0.99 -0.57
N GLU A 147 -11.29 2.06 -0.76
CA GLU A 147 -11.33 2.77 -2.04
C GLU A 147 -10.36 3.96 -2.05
N ILE A 148 -9.69 4.12 -3.18
CA ILE A 148 -8.81 5.24 -3.49
C ILE A 148 -9.35 5.93 -4.73
N PHE A 149 -9.44 7.26 -4.69
CA PHE A 149 -9.85 8.08 -5.82
C PHE A 149 -8.69 8.96 -6.26
N VAL A 150 -8.43 8.98 -7.56
CA VAL A 150 -7.35 9.77 -8.16
C VAL A 150 -7.90 10.68 -9.24
N ASP A 151 -7.56 11.96 -9.14
CA ASP A 151 -7.62 12.90 -10.26
C ASP A 151 -6.22 13.03 -10.87
N GLY A 152 -6.16 13.37 -12.15
CA GLY A 152 -4.89 13.61 -12.82
C GLY A 152 -5.04 13.80 -14.32
N VAL A 153 -3.98 13.44 -15.03
CA VAL A 153 -3.95 13.40 -16.49
C VAL A 153 -3.29 12.10 -16.96
N ASP A 154 -3.73 11.58 -18.10
CA ASP A 154 -2.98 10.57 -18.83
C ASP A 154 -1.74 11.24 -19.45
N ARG A 155 -0.54 10.79 -19.07
CA ARG A 155 0.75 11.32 -19.56
C ARG A 155 0.91 11.15 -21.06
N ARG A 156 0.24 10.16 -21.67
CA ARG A 156 0.34 9.86 -23.10
C ARG A 156 -0.62 10.72 -23.94
N THR A 157 -1.86 10.86 -23.50
CA THR A 157 -2.91 11.55 -24.28
C THR A 157 -3.18 12.98 -23.83
N GLY A 158 -2.77 13.33 -22.60
CA GLY A 158 -3.12 14.60 -21.96
C GLY A 158 -4.58 14.66 -21.47
N GLU A 159 -5.34 13.58 -21.63
CA GLU A 159 -6.74 13.54 -21.21
C GLU A 159 -6.86 13.64 -19.70
N ARG A 160 -7.87 14.40 -19.25
CA ARG A 160 -8.15 14.58 -17.83
C ARG A 160 -8.77 13.31 -17.25
N ILE A 161 -8.25 12.90 -16.11
CA ILE A 161 -8.77 11.81 -15.28
C ILE A 161 -9.40 12.46 -14.06
N THR A 162 -10.67 12.13 -13.77
CA THR A 162 -11.38 12.69 -12.60
C THR A 162 -12.10 11.58 -11.86
N GLY A 163 -11.92 11.53 -10.53
CA GLY A 163 -12.60 10.62 -9.62
C GLY A 163 -12.37 9.16 -9.95
N ARG A 164 -11.23 8.80 -10.57
CA ARG A 164 -11.02 7.41 -10.98
C ARG A 164 -10.83 6.55 -9.75
N ARG A 165 -11.67 5.53 -9.61
CA ARG A 165 -11.73 4.64 -8.47
C ARG A 165 -10.74 3.48 -8.60
N PHE A 166 -10.02 3.21 -7.52
CA PHE A 166 -9.12 2.09 -7.32
C PHE A 166 -9.47 1.40 -6.01
N VAL A 167 -9.24 0.10 -5.93
CA VAL A 167 -9.51 -0.70 -4.72
C VAL A 167 -8.21 -1.27 -4.21
N VAL A 168 -7.92 -1.06 -2.92
CA VAL A 168 -6.72 -1.56 -2.26
C VAL A 168 -6.70 -3.09 -2.33
N SER A 169 -5.62 -3.60 -2.91
CA SER A 169 -5.40 -5.01 -3.24
C SER A 169 -4.25 -5.65 -2.46
N GLY A 170 -3.38 -4.83 -1.85
CA GLY A 170 -2.28 -5.34 -1.05
C GLY A 170 -1.47 -4.23 -0.36
N LEU A 171 -0.81 -4.62 0.73
CA LEU A 171 0.16 -3.82 1.45
C LEU A 171 1.47 -4.60 1.51
N TYR A 172 2.60 -3.91 1.32
CA TYR A 172 3.93 -4.53 1.29
C TYR A 172 4.88 -3.72 2.15
N LEU A 173 5.61 -4.40 3.02
CA LEU A 173 6.69 -3.82 3.82
C LEU A 173 8.02 -4.21 3.18
N THR A 174 8.81 -3.22 2.82
CA THR A 174 10.08 -3.41 2.10
C THR A 174 11.19 -2.56 2.69
N ASP A 175 12.41 -2.77 2.25
CA ASP A 175 13.48 -1.78 2.29
C ASP A 175 13.52 -0.98 0.96
N ILE A 176 14.50 -0.07 0.82
CA ILE A 176 14.67 0.75 -0.39
C ILE A 176 14.94 -0.13 -1.62
N GLU A 177 15.81 -1.14 -1.49
CA GLU A 177 16.25 -1.99 -2.61
C GLU A 177 15.10 -2.86 -3.13
N ALA A 178 14.38 -3.55 -2.24
CA ALA A 178 13.21 -4.33 -2.61
C ALA A 178 12.03 -3.46 -3.07
N GLY A 179 11.87 -2.27 -2.48
CA GLY A 179 10.81 -1.33 -2.84
C GLY A 179 10.90 -0.83 -4.27
N GLY A 180 12.11 -0.57 -4.78
CA GLY A 180 12.32 -0.15 -6.18
C GLY A 180 11.73 -1.13 -7.19
N ARG A 181 11.86 -2.44 -6.93
CA ARG A 181 11.34 -3.53 -7.78
C ARG A 181 9.81 -3.60 -7.82
N LEU A 182 9.12 -3.04 -6.83
CA LEU A 182 7.66 -2.98 -6.80
C LEU A 182 7.09 -1.86 -7.66
N VAL A 183 7.86 -0.78 -7.83
CA VAL A 183 7.42 0.43 -8.51
C VAL A 183 7.63 0.28 -10.01
N THR A 184 8.85 -0.07 -10.44
CA THR A 184 9.21 -0.15 -11.86
C THR A 184 9.01 -1.56 -12.42
N ALA A 185 8.64 -1.64 -13.70
CA ALA A 185 8.66 -2.88 -14.48
C ALA A 185 10.00 -3.00 -15.20
N ALA A 186 10.69 -4.14 -15.07
CA ALA A 186 11.94 -4.42 -15.77
C ALA A 186 11.71 -4.81 -17.24
N ASN A 187 10.50 -5.26 -17.58
CA ASN A 187 10.13 -5.63 -18.93
C ASN A 187 8.61 -5.44 -19.17
N PRO A 188 8.14 -5.45 -20.44
CA PRO A 188 6.73 -5.21 -20.75
C PRO A 188 5.74 -6.20 -20.14
N ALA A 189 6.15 -7.42 -19.79
CA ALA A 189 5.27 -8.41 -19.19
C ALA A 189 4.97 -8.11 -17.70
N GLU A 190 5.77 -7.24 -17.07
CA GLU A 190 5.56 -6.77 -15.69
C GLU A 190 4.66 -5.52 -15.63
N VAL A 191 4.29 -4.96 -16.78
CA VAL A 191 3.33 -3.85 -16.85
C VAL A 191 1.94 -4.39 -16.48
N PRO A 192 1.27 -3.84 -15.44
CA PRO A 192 -0.04 -4.33 -15.03
C PRO A 192 -1.07 -4.25 -16.16
N ALA A 193 -1.89 -5.29 -16.31
CA ALA A 193 -2.97 -5.29 -17.31
C ALA A 193 -4.07 -4.24 -17.00
N LYS A 194 -4.26 -3.92 -15.72
CA LYS A 194 -5.17 -2.86 -15.25
C LYS A 194 -4.35 -1.74 -14.61
N PRO A 195 -4.78 -0.47 -14.73
CA PRO A 195 -4.10 0.62 -14.05
C PRO A 195 -3.97 0.40 -12.55
N VAL A 196 -2.81 0.73 -11.99
CA VAL A 196 -2.49 0.57 -10.55
C VAL A 196 -2.13 1.91 -9.94
N VAL A 197 -2.57 2.16 -8.71
CA VAL A 197 -2.06 3.23 -7.85
C VAL A 197 -1.16 2.61 -6.79
N ILE A 198 0.04 3.15 -6.64
CA ILE A 198 1.04 2.75 -5.66
C ILE A 198 1.26 3.93 -4.72
N LEU A 199 0.87 3.78 -3.46
CA LEU A 199 1.20 4.75 -2.41
C LEU A 199 2.44 4.27 -1.65
N GLN A 200 3.41 5.15 -1.44
CA GLN A 200 4.63 4.85 -0.69
C GLN A 200 4.83 5.82 0.47
N THR A 201 5.19 5.29 1.63
CA THR A 201 5.62 6.10 2.78
C THR A 201 6.68 5.40 3.63
N SER A 202 7.36 6.16 4.47
CA SER A 202 8.40 5.64 5.38
C SER A 202 7.78 4.98 6.61
N VAL A 203 8.33 3.85 7.01
CA VAL A 203 7.90 3.09 8.19
C VAL A 203 8.90 3.23 9.33
N ARG A 204 10.19 3.23 9.00
CA ARG A 204 11.30 3.34 9.94
C ARG A 204 12.51 3.92 9.21
N GLU A 205 13.15 4.91 9.82
CA GLU A 205 14.45 5.42 9.36
C GLU A 205 15.57 4.41 9.70
N ASP A 206 16.67 4.44 8.96
CA ASP A 206 17.90 3.72 9.29
C ASP A 206 18.67 4.41 10.44
N GLY A 207 19.33 3.60 11.27
CA GLY A 207 20.11 4.01 12.44
C GLY A 207 19.81 3.20 13.69
N ALA A 208 20.85 2.92 14.48
CA ALA A 208 20.81 2.04 15.66
C ALA A 208 19.77 2.41 16.74
N ASN A 209 19.29 3.66 16.74
CA ASN A 209 18.33 4.19 17.72
C ASN A 209 17.05 4.72 17.07
N LYS A 210 16.81 4.45 15.78
CA LYS A 210 15.62 4.95 15.10
C LYS A 210 14.41 4.10 15.45
N GLN A 211 13.43 4.76 16.04
CA GLN A 211 12.14 4.15 16.33
C GLN A 211 11.31 4.02 15.05
N TRP A 212 10.38 3.06 15.08
CA TRP A 212 9.32 2.97 14.10
C TRP A 212 8.53 4.28 14.06
N ILE A 213 8.27 4.78 12.85
CA ILE A 213 7.45 5.97 12.60
C ILE A 213 5.98 5.60 12.64
N LEU A 214 5.64 4.48 12.02
CA LEU A 214 4.31 3.89 12.04
C LEU A 214 4.23 2.81 13.11
N ASP A 215 3.03 2.43 13.53
CA ASP A 215 2.82 1.34 14.48
C ASP A 215 3.31 0.01 13.89
N GLN A 216 4.35 -0.55 14.50
CA GLN A 216 4.98 -1.79 14.06
C GLN A 216 3.99 -2.95 14.02
N GLN A 217 3.16 -3.10 15.05
CA GLN A 217 2.25 -4.25 15.15
C GLN A 217 1.19 -4.19 14.05
N LYS A 218 0.63 -3.00 13.78
CA LYS A 218 -0.33 -2.79 12.69
C LYS A 218 0.27 -3.06 11.33
N VAL A 219 1.46 -2.50 11.05
CA VAL A 219 2.11 -2.67 9.75
C VAL A 219 2.43 -4.15 9.52
N MET A 220 3.02 -4.84 10.49
CA MET A 220 3.38 -6.25 10.38
C MET A 220 2.16 -7.18 10.24
N ALA A 221 1.03 -6.85 10.87
CA ALA A 221 -0.18 -7.66 10.77
C ALA A 221 -0.86 -7.59 9.40
N LYS A 222 -0.66 -6.51 8.64
CA LYS A 222 -1.42 -6.22 7.41
C LYS A 222 -0.58 -6.30 6.13
N SER A 223 0.73 -6.13 6.25
CA SER A 223 1.63 -6.10 5.09
C SER A 223 2.28 -7.45 4.83
N ARG A 224 2.54 -7.73 3.56
CA ARG A 224 3.43 -8.81 3.15
C ARG A 224 4.86 -8.32 3.35
N ASN A 225 5.63 -9.01 4.18
CA ASN A 225 7.04 -8.70 4.38
C ASN A 225 7.87 -9.17 3.18
N MET A 226 8.57 -8.23 2.54
CA MET A 226 9.48 -8.49 1.41
C MET A 226 10.92 -8.09 1.73
N ILE A 227 11.23 -7.81 3.00
CA ILE A 227 12.59 -7.48 3.44
C ILE A 227 13.41 -8.76 3.45
N GLU A 228 14.55 -8.74 2.75
CA GLU A 228 15.51 -9.85 2.74
C GLU A 228 16.42 -9.76 3.97
N GLY A 229 16.43 -10.75 4.87
CA GLY A 229 17.25 -10.75 6.09
C GLY A 229 16.55 -10.14 7.32
N ASP A 230 17.32 -9.59 8.27
CA ASP A 230 16.74 -9.06 9.52
C ASP A 230 16.01 -7.73 9.26
N ILE A 231 14.76 -7.65 9.72
CA ILE A 231 13.93 -6.44 9.69
C ILE A 231 14.42 -5.40 10.69
N ASN A 232 15.10 -5.84 11.75
CA ASN A 232 15.62 -4.96 12.79
C ASN A 232 17.01 -4.40 12.44
N ASP A 233 17.62 -4.82 11.34
CA ASP A 233 18.89 -4.32 10.86
C ASP A 233 18.88 -2.78 10.83
N PRO A 234 19.75 -2.10 11.61
CA PRO A 234 19.77 -0.65 11.66
C PRO A 234 20.20 -0.02 10.35
N CYS A 235 20.77 -0.77 9.41
CA CYS A 235 21.15 -0.27 8.09
C CYS A 235 20.01 -0.25 7.08
N LYS A 236 18.80 -0.70 7.48
CA LYS A 236 17.64 -0.73 6.59
C LYS A 236 16.65 0.38 6.88
N TYR A 237 16.45 1.22 5.88
CA TYR A 237 15.33 2.12 5.80
C TYR A 237 14.09 1.37 5.32
N LEU A 238 13.02 1.38 6.12
CA LEU A 238 11.82 0.59 5.84
C LEU A 238 10.71 1.44 5.23
N LEU A 239 10.02 0.88 4.25
CA LEU A 239 8.97 1.50 3.45
C LEU A 239 7.68 0.68 3.48
N LEU A 240 6.54 1.36 3.50
CA LEU A 240 5.22 0.76 3.32
C LEU A 240 4.71 1.16 1.93
N PHE A 241 4.37 0.14 1.15
CA PHE A 241 3.71 0.28 -0.13
C PHE A 241 2.26 -0.18 -0.04
N VAL A 242 1.32 0.62 -0.54
CA VAL A 242 -0.10 0.28 -0.68
C VAL A 242 -0.43 0.23 -2.16
N PHE A 243 -0.92 -0.92 -2.61
CA PHE A 243 -1.29 -1.15 -4.01
C PHE A 243 -2.80 -1.16 -4.16
N ALA A 244 -3.33 -0.34 -5.08
CA ALA A 244 -4.74 -0.35 -5.45
C ALA A 244 -4.92 -0.51 -6.95
N GLN A 245 -5.87 -1.33 -7.37
CA GLN A 245 -6.12 -1.63 -8.78
C GLN A 245 -7.41 -0.96 -9.26
N ALA A 246 -7.43 -0.53 -10.52
CA ALA A 246 -8.65 -0.03 -11.13
C ALA A 246 -9.74 -1.12 -11.10
N SER A 247 -10.91 -0.74 -10.58
CA SER A 247 -12.08 -1.62 -10.51
C SER A 247 -13.02 -1.41 -11.70
#